data_AF-A0A7X2TFA5-F1
#
_entry.id   AF-A0A7X2TFA5-F1
#
_cell.length_a   1.000
_cell.length_b   1.000
_cell.length_c   1.000
_cell.angle_alpha   90.00
_cell.angle_beta   90.00
_cell.angle_gamma   90.00
#
_symmetry.space_group_name_H-M   'P 1'
#
loop_
_entity.id
_entity.type
_entity.pdbx_description
1 polymer ?
#
loop_
_entity_poly.entity_id
_entity_poly.type
_entity_poly.pdbx_seq_one_letter_code
_entity_poly.pdbx_strand_id
1 'polypeptide(L)'
;LETKLTYKANESGSSVLKVNPQYTSQRCPRCGAVVKGNRDHSEHLYRCRQCGYTSNDDRIGAMNIYTLGTLWVSGNENPQFDKIKLIEPAESVSVN
;
A
#
# COMPACT_ATOMS: atom_id res chain seq x y z
N LEU A 1 3.16 -5.71 -20.97
CA LEU A 1 3.48 -6.53 -19.78
C LEU A 1 2.25 -7.30 -19.29
N GLU A 2 1.15 -6.62 -18.96
CA GLU A 2 -0.08 -7.25 -18.44
C GLU A 2 -0.62 -8.39 -19.33
N THR A 3 -0.72 -8.19 -20.64
CA THR A 3 -1.18 -9.23 -21.58
C THR A 3 -0.35 -10.51 -21.49
N LYS A 4 0.97 -10.39 -21.30
CA LYS A 4 1.86 -11.55 -21.15
C LYS A 4 1.66 -12.25 -19.80
N LEU A 5 1.42 -11.48 -18.73
CA LEU A 5 1.11 -12.03 -17.41
C LEU A 5 -0.20 -12.80 -17.43
N THR A 6 -1.26 -12.24 -18.02
CA THR A 6 -2.56 -12.91 -18.15
C THR A 6 -2.45 -14.19 -18.96
N TYR A 7 -1.80 -14.13 -20.13
CA TYR A 7 -1.59 -15.31 -20.96
C TYR A 7 -0.82 -16.41 -20.22
N LYS A 8 0.32 -16.10 -19.60
CA LYS A 8 1.13 -17.09 -18.89
C LYS A 8 0.47 -17.62 -17.63
N ALA A 9 -0.28 -16.80 -16.90
CA ALA A 9 -1.09 -17.26 -15.78
C ALA A 9 -2.11 -18.30 -16.26
N ASN A 10 -2.88 -17.98 -17.30
CA ASN A 10 -3.89 -18.88 -17.86
C ASN A 10 -3.28 -20.19 -18.38
N GLU A 11 -2.13 -20.14 -19.05
CA GLU A 11 -1.40 -21.34 -19.52
C GLU A 11 -1.00 -22.27 -18.36
N SER A 12 -0.76 -21.72 -17.17
CA SER A 12 -0.43 -22.47 -15.94
C SER A 12 -1.64 -22.84 -15.07
N GLY A 13 -2.87 -22.57 -15.52
CA GLY A 13 -4.09 -22.77 -14.70
C GLY A 13 -4.27 -21.74 -13.57
N SER A 14 -3.54 -20.63 -13.63
CA SER A 14 -3.67 -19.49 -12.72
C SER A 14 -4.44 -18.33 -13.37
N SER A 15 -4.85 -17.34 -12.57
CA SER A 15 -5.49 -16.11 -13.07
C SER A 15 -4.75 -14.87 -12.58
N VAL A 16 -4.99 -13.74 -13.26
CA VAL A 16 -4.47 -12.42 -12.85
C VAL A 16 -5.60 -11.63 -12.22
N LEU A 17 -5.45 -11.30 -10.95
CA LEU A 17 -6.32 -10.37 -10.24
C LEU A 17 -5.71 -8.96 -10.28
N LYS A 18 -6.51 -7.96 -10.65
CA LYS A 18 -6.13 -6.55 -10.60
C LYS A 18 -6.71 -5.90 -9.34
N VAL A 19 -5.91 -5.09 -8.67
CA VAL A 19 -6.30 -4.29 -7.50
C VAL A 19 -5.98 -2.82 -7.74
N ASN A 20 -6.64 -1.91 -7.02
CA ASN A 20 -6.36 -0.48 -7.11
C ASN A 20 -4.93 -0.20 -6.58
N PRO A 21 -3.99 0.32 -7.41
CA PRO A 21 -2.62 0.55 -6.98
C PRO A 21 -2.46 1.81 -6.11
N GLN A 22 -3.51 2.62 -5.94
CA GLN A 22 -3.43 3.89 -5.23
C GLN A 22 -2.89 3.70 -3.80
N TYR A 23 -1.89 4.54 -3.46
CA TYR A 23 -1.20 4.56 -2.15
C TYR A 23 -0.45 3.28 -1.73
N THR A 24 -0.43 2.22 -2.53
CA THR A 24 0.26 0.95 -2.21
C THR A 24 1.76 1.11 -1.94
N SER A 25 2.41 2.07 -2.58
CA SER A 25 3.84 2.35 -2.34
C SER A 25 4.07 3.31 -1.16
N GLN A 26 3.05 4.00 -0.68
CA GLN A 26 3.16 5.01 0.39
C GLN A 26 2.73 4.45 1.75
N ARG A 27 1.85 3.45 1.75
CA ARG A 27 1.30 2.83 2.94
C ARG A 27 2.34 1.98 3.67
N CYS A 28 2.46 2.16 4.98
CA CYS A 28 3.24 1.26 5.81
C CYS A 28 2.44 -0.05 6.02
N PRO A 29 2.98 -1.24 5.67
CA PRO A 29 2.27 -2.50 5.87
C PRO A 29 2.05 -2.84 7.35
N ARG A 30 2.86 -2.26 8.25
CA ARG A 30 2.80 -2.50 9.69
C ARG A 30 1.74 -1.66 10.40
N CYS A 31 1.72 -0.34 10.18
CA CYS A 31 0.84 0.57 10.92
C CYS A 31 -0.23 1.26 10.06
N GLY A 32 -0.23 1.04 8.74
CA GLY A 32 -1.23 1.62 7.83
C GLY A 32 -1.01 3.08 7.45
N ALA A 33 -0.01 3.77 8.00
CA ALA A 33 0.28 5.16 7.67
C ALA A 33 0.59 5.36 6.18
N VAL A 34 -0.08 6.31 5.52
CA VAL A 34 0.14 6.65 4.10
C VAL A 34 0.91 7.97 4.02
N VAL A 35 2.24 7.89 3.91
CA VAL A 35 3.10 9.08 3.89
C VAL A 35 4.08 8.98 2.72
N LYS A 36 3.96 9.89 1.75
CA LYS A 36 4.82 9.90 0.55
C LYS A 36 6.31 9.94 0.90
N GLY A 37 6.67 10.73 1.91
CA GLY A 37 8.06 10.90 2.38
C GLY A 37 8.64 9.72 3.16
N ASN A 38 7.91 8.62 3.33
CA ASN A 38 8.49 7.39 3.87
C ASN A 38 9.39 6.66 2.87
N ARG A 39 9.38 7.04 1.60
CA ARG A 39 10.20 6.43 0.54
C ARG A 39 11.36 7.32 0.13
N ASP A 40 12.49 6.67 -0.09
CA ASP A 40 13.68 7.17 -0.75
C ASP A 40 13.94 6.29 -1.98
N HIS A 41 13.69 6.84 -3.16
CA HIS A 41 13.81 6.12 -4.42
C HIS A 41 15.26 5.99 -4.92
N SER A 42 16.17 6.85 -4.47
CA SER A 42 17.58 6.75 -4.81
C SER A 42 18.25 5.55 -4.13
N GLU A 43 17.82 5.26 -2.89
CA GLU A 43 18.39 4.18 -2.08
C GLU A 43 17.52 2.91 -2.06
N HIS A 44 16.43 2.89 -2.83
CA HIS A 44 15.40 1.85 -2.79
C HIS A 44 14.95 1.50 -1.37
N LEU A 45 14.75 2.53 -0.54
CA LEU A 45 14.52 2.40 0.90
C LEU A 45 13.16 2.98 1.29
N TYR A 46 12.44 2.24 2.12
CA TYR A 46 11.26 2.71 2.82
C TYR A 46 11.54 2.75 4.32
N ARG A 47 11.25 3.89 4.97
CA ARG A 47 11.27 4.06 6.42
C ARG A 47 9.97 4.74 6.87
N CYS A 48 9.16 4.01 7.64
CA CYS A 48 7.95 4.57 8.20
C CYS A 48 8.27 5.60 9.29
N ARG A 49 7.90 6.86 9.08
CA ARG A 49 8.07 7.93 10.08
C ARG A 49 7.17 7.77 11.31
N GLN A 50 6.11 6.96 11.23
CA GLN A 50 5.17 6.75 12.33
C GLN A 50 5.56 5.58 13.25
N CYS A 51 5.97 4.43 12.69
CA CYS A 51 6.25 3.23 13.49
C CYS A 51 7.69 2.68 13.35
N GLY A 52 8.55 3.36 12.59
CA GLY A 52 9.95 2.98 12.40
C GLY A 52 10.19 1.76 11.50
N TYR A 53 9.14 1.12 10.94
CA TYR A 53 9.33 -0.03 10.05
C TYR A 53 10.15 0.34 8.82
N THR A 54 11.16 -0.48 8.51
CA THR A 54 12.09 -0.27 7.39
C THR A 54 12.17 -1.50 6.51
N SER A 55 12.20 -1.29 5.19
CA SER A 55 12.32 -2.34 4.16
C SER A 55 12.74 -1.67 2.85
N ASN A 56 13.04 -2.46 1.82
CA ASN A 56 13.11 -1.96 0.44
C ASN A 56 11.74 -1.42 -0.03
N ASP A 57 11.71 -0.34 -0.81
CA ASP A 57 10.47 0.35 -1.21
C ASP A 57 9.63 -0.41 -2.25
N ASP A 58 10.25 -1.14 -3.17
CA ASP A 58 9.56 -2.06 -4.08
C ASP A 58 8.88 -3.20 -3.30
N ARG A 59 9.57 -3.75 -2.31
CA ARG A 59 9.01 -4.78 -1.41
C ARG A 59 7.78 -4.27 -0.67
N ILE A 60 7.76 -3.00 -0.25
CA ILE A 60 6.57 -2.38 0.37
C ILE A 60 5.39 -2.35 -0.59
N GLY A 61 5.63 -1.91 -1.84
CA GLY A 61 4.62 -1.94 -2.89
C GLY A 61 4.04 -3.34 -3.08
N ALA A 62 4.90 -4.35 -3.20
CA ALA A 62 4.49 -5.74 -3.35
C ALA A 62 3.66 -6.26 -2.15
N MET A 63 4.08 -6.00 -0.91
CA MET A 63 3.34 -6.40 0.29
C MET A 63 1.94 -5.78 0.34
N ASN A 64 1.82 -4.50 -0.03
CA ASN A 64 0.54 -3.81 -0.02
C ASN A 64 -0.37 -4.28 -1.16
N ILE A 65 0.15 -4.57 -2.36
CA ILE A 65 -0.62 -5.18 -3.45
C ILE A 65 -1.12 -6.57 -3.03
N TYR A 66 -0.26 -7.39 -2.43
CA TYR A 66 -0.63 -8.71 -1.89
C TYR A 66 -1.75 -8.60 -0.85
N THR A 67 -1.68 -7.60 0.04
CA THR A 67 -2.73 -7.33 1.03
C THR A 67 -4.08 -7.05 0.37
N LEU A 68 -4.12 -6.18 -0.65
CA LEU A 68 -5.35 -5.90 -1.39
C LEU A 68 -5.88 -7.14 -2.11
N GLY A 69 -5.01 -7.94 -2.73
CA GLY A 69 -5.40 -9.19 -3.40
C GLY A 69 -6.00 -10.20 -2.42
N THR A 70 -5.43 -10.31 -1.22
CA THR A 70 -5.95 -11.19 -0.15
C THR A 70 -7.32 -10.72 0.33
N LEU A 71 -7.52 -9.41 0.52
CA LEU A 71 -8.83 -8.85 0.88
C LEU A 71 -9.88 -9.13 -0.19
N TRP A 72 -9.50 -9.04 -1.47
CA TRP A 72 -10.39 -9.34 -2.58
C TRP A 72 -10.85 -10.80 -2.56
N VAL A 73 -9.90 -11.74 -2.42
CA VAL A 73 -10.19 -13.18 -2.33
C VAL A 73 -11.05 -13.51 -1.10
N SER A 74 -10.98 -12.67 -0.06
CA SER A 74 -11.78 -12.81 1.17
C SER A 74 -13.20 -12.25 1.05
N GLY A 75 -13.62 -11.75 -0.12
CA GLY A 75 -14.98 -11.27 -0.39
C GLY A 75 -15.17 -9.76 -0.41
N ASN A 76 -14.10 -8.96 -0.27
CA ASN A 76 -14.19 -7.51 -0.52
C ASN A 76 -14.03 -7.24 -2.02
N GLU A 77 -15.11 -6.90 -2.71
CA GLU A 77 -15.07 -6.74 -4.17
C GLU A 77 -14.23 -5.54 -4.67
N ASN A 78 -13.95 -4.56 -3.80
CA ASN A 78 -13.17 -3.36 -4.15
C ASN A 78 -12.25 -2.90 -3.00
N PRO A 79 -11.20 -3.66 -2.65
CA PRO A 79 -10.30 -3.28 -1.58
C PRO A 79 -9.38 -2.17 -2.08
N GLN A 80 -9.26 -1.13 -1.27
CA GLN A 80 -8.39 0.02 -1.54
C GLN A 80 -7.80 0.57 -0.26
N PHE A 81 -6.73 1.34 -0.41
CA PHE A 81 -6.21 2.16 0.67
C PHE A 81 -6.65 3.60 0.45
N ASP A 82 -6.94 4.29 1.54
CA ASP A 82 -7.21 5.72 1.54
C ASP A 82 -6.07 6.47 2.22
N LYS A 83 -5.86 7.73 1.83
CA LYS A 83 -5.09 8.63 2.69
C LYS A 83 -5.91 8.86 3.94
N ILE A 84 -5.42 8.38 5.09
CA ILE A 84 -5.92 8.84 6.38
C ILE A 84 -5.71 10.36 6.37
N LYS A 85 -6.81 11.12 6.30
CA LYS A 85 -6.76 12.56 6.60
C LYS A 85 -6.16 12.60 8.01
N LEU A 86 -4.99 13.22 8.14
CA LEU A 86 -4.51 13.61 9.46
C LEU A 86 -5.69 14.34 10.10
N ILE A 87 -6.22 13.81 11.21
CA ILE A 87 -7.01 14.65 12.09
C ILE A 87 -6.02 15.74 12.45
N GLU A 88 -6.22 16.94 11.90
CA GLU A 88 -5.46 18.10 12.34
C GLU A 88 -5.56 18.12 13.87
N PRO A 89 -4.44 18.27 14.60
CA PRO A 89 -4.54 18.35 16.06
C PRO A 89 -5.57 19.43 16.35
N ALA A 90 -6.63 19.06 17.08
CA ALA A 90 -7.65 19.98 17.51
C ALA A 90 -6.95 21.26 17.98
N GLU A 91 -7.32 22.39 17.38
CA GLU A 91 -6.86 23.70 17.78
C GLU A 91 -6.79 23.75 19.31
N SER A 92 -5.68 24.25 19.83
CA SER A 92 -5.55 24.60 21.23
C SER A 92 -6.79 25.37 21.66
N VAL A 93 -7.70 24.70 22.37
CA VAL A 93 -8.72 25.37 23.17
C VAL A 93 -7.94 26.08 24.26
N SER A 94 -7.55 27.33 23.98
CA SER A 94 -7.13 28.28 24.98
C SER A 94 -8.36 28.57 25.83
N VAL A 95 -8.44 27.89 26.98
CA VAL A 95 -9.35 28.27 28.04
C VAL A 95 -8.87 29.63 28.55
N ASN A 96 -9.65 30.68 28.29
CA ASN A 96 -9.72 31.92 29.07
C ASN A 96 -11.13 32.47 28.93
#